data_AF-R7ZGG8-F1
#
_entry.id   AF-R7ZGG8-F1
#
_cell.length_a   1.000
_cell.length_b   1.000
_cell.length_c   1.000
_cell.angle_alpha   90.00
_cell.angle_beta   90.00
_cell.angle_gamma   90.00
#
_symmetry.space_group_name_H-M   'P 1'
#
loop_
_entity.id
_entity.type
_entity.pdbx_description
1 polymer ?
#
loop_
_entity_poly.entity_id
_entity_poly.type
_entity_poly.pdbx_seq_one_letter_code
_entity_poly.pdbx_strand_id
1 'polypeptide(L)'
;MLNFFVYNWQVRDEWFQWCHQLCIDELLKRRTGGAGSILYTLFHIIDVEYSWIRGIQHKEDRIFSFKDYRTLEKIEMLSTKLRNEIIEFLKSNKEFNDGVVTVAWDENEYTKNDILHHVIVHEIHHIGQLSVWAREIALPPVPANYIGRDFKSYVKD
;
A
#
# COMPACT_ATOMS: atom_id res chain seq x y z
N MET A 1 -6.53 -11.45 -9.28
CA MET A 1 -6.13 -10.17 -8.64
C MET A 1 -5.72 -10.34 -7.17
N LEU A 2 -6.44 -11.13 -6.34
CA LEU A 2 -6.13 -11.25 -4.90
C LEU A 2 -4.66 -11.56 -4.57
N ASN A 3 -4.01 -12.47 -5.32
CA ASN A 3 -2.60 -12.78 -5.07
C ASN A 3 -1.66 -11.57 -5.24
N PHE A 4 -2.00 -10.56 -6.03
CA PHE A 4 -1.20 -9.34 -6.13
C PHE A 4 -1.34 -8.46 -4.88
N PHE A 5 -2.53 -8.37 -4.30
CA PHE A 5 -2.71 -7.73 -2.98
C PHE A 5 -1.90 -8.46 -1.91
N VAL A 6 -1.99 -9.80 -1.88
CA VAL A 6 -1.21 -10.60 -0.92
C VAL A 6 0.29 -10.40 -1.11
N TYR A 7 0.77 -10.41 -2.36
CA TYR A 7 2.16 -10.10 -2.68
C TYR A 7 2.58 -8.72 -2.17
N ASN A 8 1.79 -7.69 -2.49
CA ASN A 8 2.06 -6.32 -2.07
C ASN A 8 2.14 -6.21 -0.55
N TRP A 9 1.19 -6.80 0.18
CA TRP A 9 1.18 -6.77 1.64
C TRP A 9 2.39 -7.48 2.27
N GLN A 10 2.78 -8.64 1.73
CA GLN A 10 3.99 -9.35 2.19
C GLN A 10 5.24 -8.50 1.99
N VAL A 11 5.40 -7.91 0.80
CA VAL A 11 6.56 -7.06 0.49
C VAL A 11 6.55 -5.81 1.37
N ARG A 12 5.40 -5.19 1.58
CA ARG A 12 5.24 -4.02 2.46
C ARG A 12 5.61 -4.35 3.90
N ASP A 13 5.21 -5.51 4.42
CA ASP A 13 5.59 -5.98 5.76
C ASP A 13 7.10 -6.21 5.87
N GLU A 14 7.73 -6.79 4.84
CA GLU A 14 9.19 -6.91 4.77
C GLU A 14 9.88 -5.54 4.72
N TRP A 15 9.28 -4.53 4.08
CA TRP A 15 9.79 -3.15 4.10
C TRP A 15 9.63 -2.47 5.45
N PHE A 16 8.55 -2.74 6.20
CA PHE A 16 8.45 -2.31 7.60
C PHE A 16 9.58 -2.92 8.43
N GLN A 17 9.81 -4.23 8.28
CA GLN A 17 10.92 -4.91 8.96
C GLN A 17 12.29 -4.34 8.57
N TRP A 18 12.49 -4.07 7.29
CA TRP A 18 13.69 -3.41 6.79
C TRP A 18 13.86 -2.00 7.38
N CYS A 19 12.79 -1.25 7.59
CA CYS A 19 12.84 0.12 8.13
C CYS A 19 13.24 0.18 9.61
N HIS A 20 13.08 -0.89 10.39
CA HIS A 20 13.49 -0.91 11.80
C HIS A 20 15.00 -0.75 12.02
N GLN A 21 15.82 -0.96 10.99
CA GLN A 21 17.26 -0.71 11.07
C GLN A 21 17.64 0.78 10.94
N LEU A 22 16.68 1.64 10.59
CA LEU A 22 16.90 3.06 10.33
C LEU A 22 16.41 3.92 11.49
N CYS A 23 17.12 5.02 11.77
CA CYS A 23 16.62 6.03 12.68
C CYS A 23 15.50 6.86 12.03
N ILE A 24 14.69 7.52 12.86
CA ILE A 24 13.57 8.33 12.39
C ILE A 24 14.00 9.47 11.44
N ASP A 25 15.19 10.04 11.65
CA ASP A 25 15.72 11.09 10.77
C ASP A 25 15.98 10.57 9.36
N GLU A 26 16.52 9.35 9.21
CA GLU A 26 16.78 8.75 7.90
C GLU A 26 15.47 8.32 7.19
N LEU A 27 14.47 7.88 7.98
CA LEU A 27 13.13 7.56 7.50
C LEU A 27 12.37 8.79 6.97
N LEU A 28 12.55 9.94 7.63
CA LEU A 28 11.92 11.22 7.27
C LEU A 28 12.72 12.06 6.28
N LYS A 29 13.99 11.72 6.04
CA LYS A 29 14.90 12.46 5.17
C LYS A 29 14.30 12.63 3.78
N ARG A 30 14.35 13.87 3.28
CA ARG A 30 13.93 14.19 1.93
C ARG A 30 14.89 13.57 0.91
N ARG A 31 14.32 12.95 -0.12
CA ARG A 31 15.03 12.32 -1.25
C ARG A 31 14.43 12.78 -2.56
N THR A 32 15.20 12.66 -3.63
CA THR A 32 14.69 12.91 -4.98
C THR A 32 13.87 11.72 -5.45
N GLY A 33 12.72 12.00 -6.09
CA GLY A 33 11.80 11.00 -6.64
C GLY A 33 10.64 10.66 -5.70
N GLY A 34 9.62 9.99 -6.25
CA GLY A 34 8.49 9.47 -5.49
C GLY A 34 7.76 10.49 -4.63
N ALA A 35 7.28 10.04 -3.48
CA ALA A 35 6.59 10.88 -2.50
C ALA A 35 7.57 11.71 -1.63
N GLY A 36 8.89 11.51 -1.77
CA GLY A 36 9.93 12.36 -1.19
C GLY A 36 10.56 11.89 0.12
N SER A 37 10.07 10.85 0.80
CA SER A 37 10.78 10.18 1.89
C SER A 37 10.33 8.73 2.06
N ILE A 38 11.12 7.89 2.74
CA ILE A 38 10.80 6.47 2.95
C ILE A 38 9.50 6.34 3.76
N LEU A 39 9.43 7.03 4.90
CA LEU A 39 8.29 6.91 5.81
C LEU A 39 7.00 7.43 5.16
N TYR A 40 7.07 8.56 4.46
CA TYR A 40 5.91 9.11 3.80
C TYR A 40 5.47 8.26 2.61
N THR A 41 6.39 7.61 1.90
CA THR A 41 6.04 6.69 0.81
C THR A 41 5.24 5.51 1.32
N LEU A 42 5.64 4.88 2.44
CA LEU A 42 4.85 3.80 3.06
C LEU A 42 3.46 4.28 3.50
N PHE A 43 3.38 5.46 4.13
CA PHE A 43 2.10 6.07 4.48
C PHE A 43 1.22 6.32 3.24
N HIS A 44 1.78 6.91 2.19
CA HIS A 44 1.08 7.25 0.95
C HIS A 44 0.49 6.02 0.25
N ILE A 45 1.25 4.92 0.19
CA ILE A 45 0.76 3.64 -0.35
C ILE A 45 -0.50 3.19 0.39
N ILE A 46 -0.47 3.19 1.72
CA ILE A 46 -1.56 2.71 2.57
C ILE A 46 -2.79 3.60 2.44
N ASP A 47 -2.57 4.92 2.44
CA ASP A 47 -3.61 5.95 2.29
C ASP A 47 -4.34 5.78 0.95
N VAL A 48 -3.59 5.72 -0.16
CA VAL A 48 -4.16 5.56 -1.51
C VAL A 48 -4.87 4.22 -1.68
N GLU A 49 -4.28 3.11 -1.23
CA GLU A 49 -4.92 1.79 -1.26
C GLU A 49 -6.29 1.85 -0.57
N TYR A 50 -6.33 2.39 0.66
CA TYR A 50 -7.56 2.39 1.44
C TYR A 50 -8.61 3.34 0.89
N SER A 51 -8.25 4.56 0.47
CA SER A 51 -9.20 5.51 -0.12
C SER A 51 -9.86 4.93 -1.37
N TRP A 52 -9.10 4.32 -2.27
CA TRP A 52 -9.67 3.69 -3.46
C TRP A 52 -10.59 2.51 -3.13
N ILE A 53 -10.21 1.65 -2.19
CA ILE A 53 -11.07 0.54 -1.75
C ILE A 53 -12.37 1.07 -1.11
N ARG A 54 -12.31 2.16 -0.34
CA ARG A 54 -13.50 2.84 0.19
C ARG A 54 -14.40 3.38 -0.91
N GLY A 55 -13.81 3.94 -1.97
CA GLY A 55 -14.51 4.38 -3.18
C GLY A 55 -15.28 3.23 -3.84
N ILE A 56 -14.63 2.07 -4.05
CA ILE A 56 -15.29 0.87 -4.57
C ILE A 56 -16.47 0.42 -3.67
N GLN A 57 -16.34 0.61 -2.36
CA GLN A 57 -17.40 0.29 -1.39
C GLN A 57 -18.52 1.35 -1.32
N HIS A 58 -18.45 2.43 -2.10
CA HIS A 58 -19.35 3.59 -2.03
C HIS A 58 -19.45 4.19 -0.62
N LYS A 59 -18.34 4.15 0.13
CA LYS A 59 -18.25 4.78 1.45
C LYS A 59 -17.53 6.13 1.32
N GLU A 60 -17.82 7.05 2.23
CA GLU A 60 -17.08 8.32 2.34
C GLU A 60 -15.58 8.06 2.51
N ASP A 61 -14.76 8.98 2.00
CA ASP A 61 -13.31 8.88 2.20
C ASP A 61 -12.93 9.05 3.67
N ARG A 62 -11.78 8.51 4.06
CA ARG A 62 -11.14 8.83 5.34
C ARG A 62 -9.81 9.50 5.09
N ILE A 63 -9.77 10.80 5.33
CA ILE A 63 -8.55 11.58 5.18
C ILE A 63 -7.63 11.32 6.36
N PHE A 64 -6.48 10.68 6.10
CA PHE A 64 -5.42 10.53 7.10
C PHE A 64 -4.41 11.66 6.94
N SER A 65 -4.05 12.32 8.05
CA SER A 65 -3.00 13.33 8.05
C SER A 65 -1.67 12.68 8.42
N PHE A 66 -0.68 12.72 7.52
CA PHE A 66 0.65 12.18 7.80
C PHE A 66 1.30 12.78 9.06
N LYS A 67 0.91 14.01 9.46
CA LYS A 67 1.41 14.64 10.69
C LYS A 67 1.11 13.81 11.94
N ASP A 68 0.04 13.02 11.91
CA ASP A 68 -0.38 12.18 13.04
C ASP A 68 0.35 10.82 13.07
N TYR A 69 0.96 10.43 11.94
CA TYR A 69 1.61 9.13 11.70
C TYR A 69 3.12 9.24 11.43
N ARG A 70 3.82 10.21 12.04
CA ARG A 70 5.26 10.43 11.82
C ARG A 70 6.20 9.43 12.52
N THR A 71 5.75 8.22 12.82
CA THR A 71 6.61 7.13 13.31
C THR A 71 6.31 5.84 12.56
N LEU A 72 7.30 4.93 12.50
CA LEU A 72 7.17 3.66 11.78
C LEU A 72 6.03 2.81 12.37
N GLU A 73 5.98 2.72 13.70
CA GLU A 73 5.01 1.91 14.45
C GLU A 73 3.58 2.38 14.18
N LYS A 74 3.37 3.71 14.10
CA LYS A 74 2.04 4.26 13.81
C LYS A 74 1.57 3.90 12.40
N ILE A 75 2.47 3.92 11.41
CA ILE A 75 2.13 3.56 10.03
C ILE A 75 1.93 2.07 9.88
N GLU A 76 2.72 1.24 10.56
CA GLU A 76 2.54 -0.21 10.59
C GLU A 76 1.22 -0.62 11.26
N MET A 77 0.86 0.04 12.38
CA MET A 77 -0.45 -0.12 13.02
C MET A 77 -1.60 0.30 12.09
N LEU A 78 -1.43 1.41 11.35
CA LEU A 78 -2.41 1.85 10.35
C LEU A 78 -2.54 0.81 9.24
N SER A 79 -1.43 0.34 8.66
CA SER A 79 -1.42 -0.70 7.63
C SER A 79 -2.19 -1.93 8.06
N THR A 80 -1.89 -2.45 9.26
CA THR A 80 -2.53 -3.64 9.82
C THR A 80 -4.03 -3.44 10.00
N LYS A 81 -4.42 -2.30 10.58
CA LYS A 81 -5.83 -1.97 10.83
C LYS A 81 -6.63 -1.90 9.53
N LEU A 82 -6.15 -1.17 8.53
CA LEU A 82 -6.86 -0.95 7.28
C LEU A 82 -6.88 -2.21 6.41
N ARG A 83 -5.79 -2.98 6.40
CA ARG A 83 -5.71 -4.27 5.70
C ARG A 83 -6.78 -5.25 6.13
N ASN A 84 -7.12 -5.32 7.42
CA ASN A 84 -8.19 -6.19 7.90
C ASN A 84 -9.55 -5.82 7.27
N GLU A 85 -9.89 -4.54 7.16
CA GLU A 85 -11.13 -4.10 6.48
C GLU A 85 -11.09 -4.42 4.97
N ILE A 86 -9.93 -4.27 4.32
CA ILE A 86 -9.74 -4.59 2.90
C ILE A 86 -9.89 -6.10 2.66
N ILE A 87 -9.31 -6.96 3.52
CA ILE A 87 -9.41 -8.42 3.39
C ILE A 87 -10.87 -8.87 3.45
N GLU A 88 -11.63 -8.40 4.43
CA GLU A 88 -13.06 -8.74 4.56
C GLU A 88 -13.85 -8.35 3.31
N PHE A 89 -13.55 -7.18 2.74
CA PHE A 89 -14.16 -6.73 1.50
C PHE A 89 -13.79 -7.60 0.29
N LEU A 90 -12.50 -7.89 0.10
CA LEU A 90 -12.02 -8.69 -1.04
C LEU A 90 -12.51 -10.15 -0.95
N LYS A 91 -12.64 -10.72 0.25
CA LYS A 91 -13.18 -12.07 0.46
C LYS A 91 -14.68 -12.17 0.13
N SER A 92 -15.45 -11.13 0.49
CA SER A 92 -16.91 -11.08 0.26
C SER A 92 -17.29 -10.73 -1.20
N ASN A 93 -16.36 -10.21 -1.99
CA ASN A 93 -16.59 -9.78 -3.38
C ASN A 93 -15.66 -10.53 -4.36
N LYS A 94 -15.91 -11.83 -4.54
CA LYS A 94 -15.07 -12.68 -5.41
C LYS A 94 -15.22 -12.36 -6.90
N GLU A 95 -16.35 -11.81 -7.30
CA GLU A 95 -16.61 -11.33 -8.67
C GLU A 95 -16.83 -9.82 -8.65
N PHE A 96 -15.79 -9.06 -8.99
CA PHE A 96 -15.92 -7.63 -9.22
C PHE A 96 -16.59 -7.44 -10.59
N ASN A 97 -17.88 -7.09 -10.57
CA ASN A 97 -18.53 -6.56 -11.77
C ASN A 97 -17.91 -5.20 -12.13
N ASP A 98 -17.89 -4.85 -13.41
CA ASP A 98 -17.44 -3.54 -13.91
C ASP A 98 -18.47 -2.43 -13.61
N GLY A 99 -18.95 -2.37 -12.37
CA GLY A 99 -19.80 -1.27 -11.91
C GLY A 99 -19.03 0.04 -11.90
N VAL A 100 -19.74 1.13 -12.22
CA VAL A 100 -19.20 2.49 -12.19
C VAL A 100 -18.97 2.90 -10.73
N VAL A 101 -17.81 3.51 -10.49
CA VAL A 101 -17.39 4.07 -9.21
C VAL A 101 -17.05 5.54 -9.43
N THR A 102 -17.61 6.39 -8.57
CA THR A 102 -17.26 7.82 -8.44
C THR A 102 -16.66 8.04 -7.06
N VAL A 103 -15.68 8.93 -6.96
CA VAL A 103 -14.98 9.25 -5.70
C VAL A 103 -15.08 10.74 -5.41
N ALA A 104 -14.95 11.13 -4.13
CA ALA A 104 -15.19 12.53 -3.74
C ALA A 104 -14.07 13.51 -4.17
N TRP A 105 -12.90 13.00 -4.55
CA TRP A 105 -11.71 13.78 -4.88
C TRP A 105 -11.43 13.87 -6.39
N ASP A 106 -12.29 13.30 -7.22
CA ASP A 106 -12.13 13.26 -8.68
C ASP A 106 -13.51 13.29 -9.35
N GLU A 107 -13.61 14.00 -10.47
CA GLU A 107 -14.85 14.15 -11.24
C GLU A 107 -15.05 13.00 -12.25
N ASN A 108 -14.04 12.17 -12.45
CA ASN A 108 -14.09 11.05 -13.39
C ASN A 108 -14.84 9.82 -12.84
N GLU A 109 -15.40 9.04 -13.76
CA GLU A 109 -15.98 7.73 -13.50
C GLU A 109 -14.96 6.62 -13.77
N TYR A 110 -14.95 5.60 -12.91
CA TYR A 110 -14.01 4.50 -12.96
C TYR A 110 -14.73 3.15 -12.90
N THR A 111 -14.11 2.10 -13.44
CA THR A 111 -14.57 0.74 -13.16
C THR A 111 -13.90 0.19 -11.90
N LYS A 112 -14.57 -0.72 -11.19
CA LYS A 112 -13.95 -1.42 -10.05
C LYS A 112 -12.66 -2.13 -10.46
N ASN A 113 -12.63 -2.75 -11.64
CA ASN A 113 -11.45 -3.44 -12.13
C ASN A 113 -10.29 -2.48 -12.40
N ASP A 114 -10.53 -1.30 -12.99
CA ASP A 114 -9.47 -0.31 -13.21
C ASP A 114 -8.89 0.18 -11.88
N ILE A 115 -9.73 0.43 -10.88
CA ILE A 115 -9.28 0.85 -9.55
C ILE A 115 -8.43 -0.25 -8.90
N LEU A 116 -8.85 -1.52 -8.96
CA LEU A 116 -8.08 -2.63 -8.38
C LEU A 116 -6.70 -2.77 -9.06
N HIS A 117 -6.64 -2.65 -10.40
CA HIS A 117 -5.37 -2.64 -11.12
C HIS A 117 -4.51 -1.43 -10.73
N HIS A 118 -5.11 -0.24 -10.65
CA HIS A 118 -4.43 0.99 -10.25
C HIS A 118 -3.77 0.85 -8.87
N VAL A 119 -4.51 0.37 -7.87
CA VAL A 119 -3.98 0.18 -6.50
C VAL A 119 -2.83 -0.83 -6.49
N ILE A 120 -2.96 -1.95 -7.23
CA ILE A 120 -1.88 -2.95 -7.33
C ILE A 120 -0.60 -2.34 -7.91
N VAL A 121 -0.70 -1.64 -9.04
CA VAL A 121 0.48 -1.10 -9.72
C VAL A 121 1.06 0.11 -9.00
N HIS A 122 0.23 0.89 -8.30
CA HIS A 122 0.64 2.06 -7.50
C HIS A 122 1.60 1.65 -6.37
N GLU A 123 1.25 0.62 -5.61
CA GLU A 123 2.13 0.12 -4.55
C GLU A 123 3.44 -0.46 -5.11
N ILE A 124 3.37 -1.29 -6.17
CA ILE A 124 4.57 -1.85 -6.83
C ILE A 124 5.50 -0.72 -7.32
N HIS A 125 4.93 0.33 -7.91
CA HIS A 125 5.68 1.50 -8.37
C HIS A 125 6.44 2.19 -7.23
N HIS A 126 5.77 2.48 -6.12
CA HIS A 126 6.39 3.16 -4.98
C HIS A 126 7.37 2.28 -4.22
N ILE A 127 7.11 0.98 -4.10
CA ILE A 127 8.05 0.01 -3.54
C ILE A 127 9.33 -0.08 -4.40
N GLY A 128 9.21 0.02 -5.73
CA GLY A 128 10.34 0.13 -6.63
C GLY A 128 11.24 1.34 -6.30
N GLN A 129 10.66 2.48 -5.93
CA GLN A 129 11.41 3.68 -5.53
C GLN A 129 12.19 3.45 -4.23
N LEU A 130 11.59 2.78 -3.24
CA LEU A 130 12.28 2.42 -2.00
C LEU A 130 13.52 1.57 -2.26
N SER A 131 13.48 0.68 -3.26
CA SER A 131 14.62 -0.16 -3.63
C SER A 131 15.85 0.64 -4.09
N VAL A 132 15.62 1.77 -4.78
CA VAL A 132 16.68 2.68 -5.19
C VAL A 132 17.28 3.39 -3.98
N TRP A 133 16.42 3.96 -3.12
CA TRP A 133 16.87 4.66 -1.91
C TRP A 133 17.58 3.76 -0.91
N ALA A 134 17.20 2.48 -0.81
CA ALA A 134 17.94 1.48 -0.04
C ALA A 134 19.39 1.35 -0.52
N ARG A 135 19.60 1.32 -1.84
CA ARG A 135 20.95 1.26 -2.42
C ARG A 135 21.74 2.55 -2.22
N GLU A 136 21.08 3.71 -2.29
CA GLU A 136 21.73 5.00 -2.01
C GLU A 136 22.30 5.09 -0.59
N ILE A 137 21.69 4.39 0.38
CA ILE A 137 22.18 4.31 1.76
C ILE A 137 23.02 3.05 2.02
N ALA A 138 23.52 2.42 0.95
CA ALA A 138 24.38 1.24 0.99
C ALA A 138 23.76 0.00 1.68
N LEU A 139 22.44 -0.12 1.68
CA LEU A 139 21.72 -1.28 2.21
C LEU A 139 21.13 -2.13 1.08
N PRO A 140 21.06 -3.47 1.24
CA PRO A 140 20.32 -4.30 0.31
C PRO A 140 18.82 -4.02 0.41
N PRO A 141 18.09 -3.87 -0.71
CA PRO A 141 16.64 -3.69 -0.70
C PRO A 141 15.93 -5.02 -0.39
N VAL A 142 14.67 -4.92 0.02
CA VAL A 142 13.77 -6.08 0.11
C VAL A 142 13.57 -6.70 -1.29
N PRO A 143 13.64 -8.04 -1.43
CA PRO A 143 13.42 -8.71 -2.70
C PRO A 143 11.99 -8.52 -3.26
N ALA A 144 11.88 -8.05 -4.50
CA ALA A 144 10.61 -7.81 -5.20
C ALA A 144 10.15 -9.01 -6.08
N ASN A 145 10.70 -10.20 -5.87
CA ASN A 145 10.28 -11.37 -6.65
C ASN A 145 8.86 -11.80 -6.26
N TYR A 146 7.98 -11.87 -7.26
CA TYR A 146 6.68 -12.53 -7.10
C TYR A 146 6.83 -14.06 -7.01
N ILE A 147 7.73 -14.61 -7.84
CA ILE A 147 8.03 -16.04 -7.88
C ILE A 147 8.69 -16.46 -6.56
N GLY A 148 8.27 -17.61 -6.02
CA GLY A 148 8.84 -18.19 -4.80
C GLY A 148 8.20 -17.72 -3.49
N ARG A 149 7.15 -16.88 -3.55
CA ARG A 149 6.34 -16.49 -2.39
C ARG A 149 5.16 -17.45 -2.20
N ASP A 150 4.77 -17.69 -0.94
CA ASP A 150 3.58 -18.46 -0.59
C ASP A 150 2.39 -17.53 -0.32
N PHE A 151 1.33 -17.69 -1.12
CA PHE A 151 0.12 -16.88 -1.02
C PHE A 151 -1.01 -17.58 -0.26
N LYS A 152 -0.81 -18.82 0.19
CA LYS A 152 -1.87 -19.63 0.83
C LYS A 152 -2.27 -19.13 2.23
N SER A 153 -1.49 -18.26 2.86
CA SER A 153 -1.72 -17.79 4.24
C SER A 153 -2.87 -16.79 4.39
N TYR A 154 -3.23 -16.04 3.34
CA TYR A 154 -4.30 -15.02 3.40
C TYR A 154 -5.66 -15.53 2.89
N VAL A 155 -5.70 -16.74 2.32
CA VAL A 155 -6.87 -17.34 1.67
C VAL A 155 -7.45 -18.48 2.51
N LYS A 156 -6.99 -18.69 3.75
CA LYS A 156 -7.70 -19.59 4.66
C LYS A 156 -9.06 -18.97 4.99
N ASP A 157 -10.10 -19.76 4.69
CA ASP A 157 -11.50 -19.48 4.99
C ASP A 157 -11.70 -19.16 6.48
#